data_AF-A0A538JVB8-F1
#
_entry.id   AF-A0A538JVB8-F1
#
_cell.length_a   1.000
_cell.length_b   1.000
_cell.length_c   1.000
_cell.angle_alpha   90.00
_cell.angle_beta   90.00
_cell.angle_gamma   90.00
#
_symmetry.space_group_name_H-M   'P 1'
#
loop_
_entity.id
_entity.type
_entity.pdbx_description
1 polymer ?
#
loop_
_entity_poly.entity_id
_entity_poly.type
_entity_poly.pdbx_seq_one_letter_code
_entity_poly.pdbx_strand_id
1 'polypeptide(L)'
;MVVLPVLFLVGCAETDTVSRAPHTLVHISEKDFRIVVEPGRIPAGDVELVVRNQGPDTHELIMVRSSGSQPPLRRDGLTVDEEALHEVGAVDGVDPHGVQRVRLRLAPGRYELFCNMAGHFMAGMHGELVVD
;
A
#
# COMPACT_ATOMS: atom_id res chain seq x y z
N MET A 1 54.16 -46.87 6.14
CA MET A 1 53.91 -45.49 5.66
C MET A 1 52.85 -45.56 4.57
N VAL A 2 51.62 -45.17 4.88
CA VAL A 2 50.63 -44.73 3.89
C VAL A 2 49.90 -43.57 4.55
N VAL A 3 50.14 -42.37 4.04
CA VAL A 3 49.52 -41.12 4.50
C VAL A 3 48.32 -40.87 3.58
N LEU A 4 47.11 -40.83 4.14
CA LEU A 4 45.90 -40.44 3.40
C LEU A 4 45.63 -38.95 3.71
N PRO A 5 45.57 -38.05 2.71
CA PRO A 5 45.20 -36.67 2.95
C PRO A 5 43.67 -36.54 3.05
N VAL A 6 43.19 -35.95 4.14
CA VAL A 6 41.79 -35.54 4.30
C VAL A 6 41.63 -34.17 3.65
N LEU A 7 40.86 -34.12 2.55
CA LEU A 7 40.53 -32.89 1.84
C LEU A 7 39.36 -32.21 2.56
N PHE A 8 39.63 -31.09 3.26
CA PHE A 8 38.59 -30.23 3.80
C PHE A 8 38.04 -29.34 2.67
N LEU A 9 36.83 -29.61 2.21
CA LEU A 9 36.06 -28.71 1.35
C LEU A 9 35.52 -27.55 2.20
N VAL A 10 36.10 -26.37 2.04
CA VAL A 10 35.52 -25.12 2.52
C VAL A 10 34.46 -24.70 1.51
N GLY A 11 33.19 -24.93 1.86
CA GLY A 11 32.06 -24.38 1.10
C GLY A 11 31.81 -22.94 1.55
N CYS A 12 32.09 -21.97 0.69
CA CYS A 12 31.60 -20.61 0.86
C CYS A 12 30.08 -20.62 0.64
N ALA A 13 29.29 -20.29 1.67
CA ALA A 13 27.89 -19.97 1.48
C ALA A 13 27.81 -18.58 0.84
N GLU A 14 27.57 -18.53 -0.46
CA GLU A 14 27.12 -17.31 -1.13
C GLU A 14 25.72 -16.98 -0.60
N THR A 15 25.68 -16.07 0.36
CA THR A 15 24.42 -15.45 0.77
C THR A 15 24.04 -14.54 -0.38
N ASP A 16 23.14 -15.01 -1.26
CA ASP A 16 22.45 -14.19 -2.25
C ASP A 16 21.76 -13.05 -1.52
N THR A 17 22.50 -11.96 -1.35
CA THR A 17 21.97 -10.73 -0.81
C THR A 17 21.35 -10.05 -2.01
N VAL A 18 20.14 -10.48 -2.37
CA VAL A 18 19.31 -9.75 -3.34
C VAL A 18 19.09 -8.37 -2.73
N SER A 19 19.91 -7.41 -3.12
CA SER A 19 19.78 -6.01 -2.73
C SER A 19 18.43 -5.54 -3.24
N ARG A 20 17.44 -5.51 -2.34
CA ARG A 20 16.10 -5.03 -2.64
C ARG A 20 16.25 -3.58 -3.05
N ALA A 21 15.88 -3.25 -4.29
CA ALA A 21 15.94 -1.88 -4.78
C ALA A 21 15.31 -0.92 -3.75
N PRO A 22 15.91 0.27 -3.53
CA PRO A 22 15.34 1.24 -2.62
C PRO A 22 13.93 1.59 -3.09
N HIS A 23 12.99 1.58 -2.15
CA HIS A 23 11.58 1.89 -2.37
C HIS A 23 11.20 2.99 -1.38
N THR A 24 10.39 3.93 -1.82
CA THR A 24 9.84 4.96 -0.93
C THR A 24 8.80 4.33 -0.01
N LEU A 25 8.89 4.60 1.30
CA LEU A 25 7.89 4.17 2.25
C LEU A 25 6.80 5.24 2.39
N VAL A 26 5.54 4.82 2.31
CA VAL A 26 4.38 5.64 2.65
C VAL A 26 3.60 4.94 3.74
N HIS A 27 3.49 5.59 4.89
CA HIS A 27 2.69 5.13 6.01
C HIS A 27 1.25 5.59 5.82
N ILE A 28 0.33 4.63 5.94
CA ILE A 28 -1.10 4.88 5.83
C ILE A 28 -1.72 4.44 7.16
N SER A 29 -2.35 5.39 7.84
CA SER A 29 -3.07 5.13 9.08
C SER A 29 -4.57 5.25 8.84
N GLU A 30 -5.27 4.15 9.06
CA GLU A 30 -6.72 4.08 9.00
C GLU A 30 -7.27 4.14 10.42
N LYS A 31 -8.34 4.89 10.61
CA LYS A 31 -9.18 4.91 11.80
C LYS A 31 -10.57 5.29 11.34
N ASP A 32 -11.63 4.79 11.95
CA ASP A 32 -13.00 5.03 11.50
C ASP A 32 -13.21 6.44 10.95
N PHE A 33 -13.60 6.49 9.68
CA PHE A 33 -13.89 7.71 8.93
C PHE A 33 -12.70 8.64 8.69
N ARG A 34 -11.46 8.12 8.74
CA ARG A 34 -10.24 8.87 8.52
C ARG A 34 -9.12 8.02 7.94
N ILE A 35 -8.48 8.55 6.91
CA ILE A 35 -7.20 8.05 6.38
C ILE A 35 -6.16 9.16 6.50
N VAL A 36 -4.98 8.81 7.00
CA VAL A 36 -3.82 9.71 7.04
C VAL A 36 -2.70 9.08 6.22
N VAL A 37 -2.18 9.85 5.26
CA VAL A 37 -1.12 9.44 4.33
C VAL A 37 0.15 10.24 4.62
N GLU A 38 1.22 9.56 5.01
CA GLU A 38 2.48 10.20 5.39
C GLU A 38 3.70 9.50 4.77
N PRO A 39 4.56 10.21 4.01
CA PRO A 39 4.37 11.59 3.55
C PRO A 39 3.28 11.69 2.46
N GLY A 40 2.59 12.83 2.38
CA GLY A 40 1.58 13.10 1.36
C GLY A 40 2.13 13.48 -0.02
N ARG A 41 3.46 13.59 -0.17
CA ARG A 41 4.15 13.85 -1.44
C ARG A 41 5.44 13.05 -1.52
N ILE A 42 5.67 12.34 -2.62
CA ILE A 42 6.83 11.46 -2.83
C ILE A 42 7.34 11.54 -4.28
N PRO A 43 8.59 11.13 -4.55
CA PRO A 43 9.04 10.91 -5.93
C PRO A 43 8.37 9.67 -6.56
N ALA A 44 8.18 9.69 -7.88
CA ALA A 44 7.77 8.52 -8.66
C ALA A 44 8.78 7.36 -8.56
N GLY A 45 8.28 6.12 -8.64
CA GLY A 45 9.11 4.92 -8.59
C GLY A 45 8.48 3.78 -7.81
N ASP A 46 9.34 2.91 -7.26
CA ASP A 46 8.92 1.80 -6.40
C ASP A 46 8.53 2.35 -5.03
N VAL A 47 7.31 2.04 -4.61
CA VAL A 47 6.71 2.50 -3.36
C VAL A 47 6.22 1.29 -2.57
N GLU A 48 6.47 1.27 -1.27
CA GLU A 48 5.84 0.34 -0.35
C GLU A 48 4.90 1.11 0.57
N LEU A 49 3.61 0.82 0.44
CA LEU A 49 2.60 1.31 1.35
C LEU A 49 2.59 0.42 2.60
N VAL A 50 2.64 1.04 3.77
CA VAL A 50 2.50 0.37 5.07
C VAL A 50 1.16 0.81 5.65
N VAL A 51 0.13 -0.02 5.45
CA VAL A 51 -1.23 0.25 5.89
C VAL A 51 -1.43 -0.30 7.28
N ARG A 52 -1.82 0.56 8.22
CA ARG A 52 -2.12 0.20 9.61
C ARG A 52 -3.52 0.63 9.94
N ASN A 53 -4.34 -0.34 10.34
CA ASN A 53 -5.61 -0.07 10.93
C ASN A 53 -5.44 0.23 12.43
N GLN A 54 -5.87 1.41 12.87
CA GLN A 54 -5.87 1.86 14.27
C GLN A 54 -7.31 1.95 14.84
N GLY A 55 -8.32 1.65 14.02
CA GLY A 55 -9.73 1.61 14.38
C GLY A 55 -10.15 0.28 15.02
N PRO A 56 -11.34 0.26 15.66
CA PRO A 56 -12.00 -0.94 16.16
C PRO A 56 -12.67 -1.79 15.06
N ASP A 57 -12.90 -1.23 13.86
CA ASP A 57 -13.54 -1.90 12.73
C ASP A 57 -12.51 -2.33 11.69
N THR A 58 -12.82 -3.35 10.88
CA THR A 58 -12.04 -3.69 9.69
C THR A 58 -12.12 -2.56 8.66
N HIS A 59 -11.02 -2.31 7.95
CA HIS A 59 -10.93 -1.28 6.93
C HIS A 59 -10.25 -1.80 5.67
N GLU A 60 -10.55 -1.19 4.53
CA GLU A 60 -9.85 -1.44 3.28
C GLU A 60 -9.21 -0.14 2.77
N LEU A 61 -8.22 -0.29 1.91
CA LEU A 61 -7.57 0.82 1.23
C LEU A 61 -7.60 0.58 -0.27
N ILE A 62 -8.33 1.42 -1.00
CA ILE A 62 -8.35 1.46 -2.46
C ILE A 62 -7.61 2.71 -2.91
N MET A 63 -6.68 2.57 -3.84
CA MET A 63 -5.96 3.67 -4.46
C MET A 63 -6.33 3.79 -5.92
N VAL A 64 -6.78 4.98 -6.33
CA VAL A 64 -7.12 5.32 -7.70
C VAL A 64 -6.33 6.53 -8.17
N ARG A 65 -6.18 6.71 -9.48
CA ARG A 65 -5.77 8.02 -10.01
C ARG A 65 -6.87 9.05 -9.75
N SER A 66 -6.49 10.18 -9.16
CA SER A 66 -7.42 11.29 -8.95
C SER A 66 -7.69 12.01 -10.27
N SER A 67 -8.96 12.22 -10.59
CA SER A 67 -9.41 13.07 -11.70
C SER A 67 -9.49 14.55 -11.32
N GLY A 68 -9.23 14.90 -10.05
CA GLY A 68 -9.46 16.24 -9.49
C GLY A 68 -10.94 16.57 -9.21
N SER A 69 -11.84 15.62 -9.45
CA SER A 69 -13.26 15.69 -9.07
C SER A 69 -13.55 14.63 -8.01
N GLN A 70 -14.66 14.80 -7.28
CA GLN A 70 -15.13 13.76 -6.37
C GLN A 70 -15.46 12.48 -7.16
N PRO A 71 -15.05 11.30 -6.66
CA PRO A 71 -15.46 10.03 -7.23
C PRO A 71 -16.99 9.87 -7.33
N PRO A 72 -17.52 9.27 -8.40
CA PRO A 72 -18.94 8.96 -8.50
C PRO A 72 -19.34 7.89 -7.48
N LEU A 73 -20.59 7.91 -7.04
CA LEU A 73 -21.16 6.87 -6.17
C LEU A 73 -21.93 5.83 -6.98
N ARG A 74 -22.00 4.61 -6.46
CA ARG A 74 -22.93 3.58 -6.94
C ARG A 74 -24.37 4.00 -6.66
N ARG A 75 -25.31 3.21 -7.20
CA ARG A 75 -26.76 3.45 -7.04
C ARG A 75 -27.25 3.37 -5.59
N ASP A 76 -26.50 2.70 -4.72
CA ASP A 76 -26.82 2.64 -3.28
C ASP A 76 -26.62 4.00 -2.58
N GLY A 77 -25.83 4.90 -3.18
CA GLY A 77 -25.44 6.16 -2.56
C GLY A 77 -24.60 5.99 -1.30
N LEU A 78 -23.99 4.81 -1.10
CA LEU A 78 -23.19 4.47 0.09
C LEU A 78 -21.74 4.13 -0.28
N THR A 79 -21.51 3.67 -1.50
CA THR A 79 -20.19 3.26 -1.99
C THR A 79 -19.79 4.04 -3.24
N VAL A 80 -18.50 4.27 -3.40
CA VAL A 80 -17.86 4.78 -4.62
C VAL A 80 -18.00 3.75 -5.73
N ASP A 81 -18.28 4.21 -6.94
CA ASP A 81 -18.30 3.39 -8.15
C ASP A 81 -16.87 3.19 -8.68
N GLU A 82 -16.18 2.19 -8.13
CA GLU A 82 -14.80 1.84 -8.49
C GLU A 82 -14.64 1.48 -9.98
N GLU A 83 -15.68 0.92 -10.61
CA GLU A 83 -15.66 0.55 -12.03
C GLU A 83 -15.55 1.78 -12.95
N ALA A 84 -15.93 2.95 -12.45
CA ALA A 84 -15.80 4.24 -13.15
C ALA A 84 -14.44 4.90 -12.92
N LEU A 85 -13.55 4.31 -12.12
CA LEU A 85 -12.26 4.87 -11.74
C LEU A 85 -11.10 4.06 -12.32
N HIS A 86 -9.92 4.69 -12.33
CA HIS A 86 -8.68 4.01 -12.69
C HIS A 86 -7.99 3.54 -11.41
N GLU A 87 -8.30 2.32 -10.99
CA GLU A 87 -7.65 1.65 -9.87
C GLU A 87 -6.16 1.41 -10.16
N VAL A 88 -5.35 1.67 -9.14
CA VAL A 88 -3.89 1.53 -9.16
C VAL A 88 -3.43 0.43 -8.20
N GLY A 89 -4.18 0.21 -7.12
CA GLY A 89 -4.01 -0.92 -6.23
C GLY A 89 -4.96 -0.88 -5.04
N ALA A 90 -5.08 -2.02 -4.37
CA ALA A 90 -5.93 -2.18 -3.21
C ALA A 90 -5.25 -3.01 -2.10
N VAL A 91 -5.72 -2.82 -0.88
CA VAL A 91 -5.46 -3.67 0.29
C VAL A 91 -6.80 -4.03 0.90
N ASP A 92 -7.19 -5.28 0.71
CA ASP A 92 -8.47 -5.79 1.18
C ASP A 92 -8.41 -6.08 2.68
N GLY A 93 -9.37 -5.56 3.44
CA GLY A 93 -9.70 -6.01 4.79
C GLY A 93 -8.51 -6.10 5.76
N VAL A 94 -8.00 -4.95 6.19
CA VAL A 94 -7.09 -4.83 7.34
C VAL A 94 -7.91 -4.94 8.63
N ASP A 95 -7.75 -6.05 9.34
CA ASP A 95 -8.38 -6.26 10.65
C ASP A 95 -8.02 -5.17 11.67
N PRO A 96 -8.83 -4.96 12.72
CA PRO A 96 -8.52 -4.03 13.80
C PRO A 96 -7.11 -4.23 14.36
N HIS A 97 -6.34 -3.15 14.46
CA HIS A 97 -4.92 -3.14 14.87
C HIS A 97 -3.95 -3.89 13.93
N GLY A 98 -4.44 -4.36 12.78
CA GLY A 98 -3.68 -5.05 11.76
C GLY A 98 -2.71 -4.15 10.99
N VAL A 99 -1.75 -4.79 10.32
CA VAL A 99 -0.79 -4.13 9.42
C VAL A 99 -0.64 -4.94 8.16
N GLN A 100 -0.83 -4.30 7.01
CA GLN A 100 -0.53 -4.86 5.70
C GLN A 100 0.51 -4.02 4.96
N ARG A 101 1.23 -4.65 4.04
CA ARG A 101 2.23 -3.98 3.20
C ARG A 101 2.02 -4.35 1.75
N VAL A 102 1.98 -3.36 0.87
CA VAL A 102 1.82 -3.56 -0.56
C VAL A 102 2.85 -2.75 -1.33
N ARG A 103 3.37 -3.32 -2.42
CA ARG A 103 4.39 -2.70 -3.26
C ARG A 103 3.83 -2.36 -4.62
N LEU A 104 3.99 -1.10 -4.99
CA LEU A 104 3.47 -0.52 -6.23
C LEU A 104 4.59 0.19 -6.97
N ARG A 105 4.46 0.30 -8.30
CA ARG A 105 5.24 1.26 -9.09
C ARG A 105 4.34 2.45 -9.40
N LEU A 106 4.60 3.60 -8.81
CA LEU A 106 3.79 4.81 -9.02
C LEU A 106 4.46 5.74 -10.03
N ALA A 107 3.69 6.18 -11.02
CA ALA A 107 4.08 7.25 -11.94
C ALA A 107 3.71 8.62 -11.36
N PRO A 108 4.26 9.73 -11.88
CA PRO A 108 3.84 11.07 -11.47
C PRO A 108 2.32 11.26 -11.59
N GLY A 109 1.72 12.00 -10.65
CA GLY A 109 0.29 12.27 -10.61
C GLY A 109 -0.27 12.40 -9.20
N ARG A 110 -1.59 12.62 -9.11
CA ARG A 110 -2.33 12.64 -7.85
C ARG A 110 -3.14 11.35 -7.71
N TYR A 111 -3.19 10.83 -6.50
CA TYR A 111 -3.88 9.60 -6.17
C TYR A 111 -4.85 9.88 -5.02
N GLU A 112 -6.08 9.40 -5.17
CA GLU A 112 -7.06 9.36 -4.08
C GLU A 112 -6.98 7.97 -3.45
N LEU A 113 -6.94 7.94 -2.12
CA LEU A 113 -6.96 6.72 -1.33
C LEU A 113 -8.21 6.73 -0.49
N PHE A 114 -8.97 5.63 -0.45
CA PHE A 114 -10.21 5.58 0.32
C PHE A 114 -10.56 4.17 0.79
N CYS A 115 -11.41 4.11 1.83
CA CYS A 115 -12.13 2.91 2.22
C CYS A 115 -13.53 2.95 1.60
N ASN A 116 -13.93 1.90 0.90
CA ASN A 116 -15.21 1.85 0.18
C ASN A 116 -16.29 1.01 0.87
N MET A 117 -16.07 0.65 2.13
CA MET A 117 -17.11 0.10 2.98
C MET A 117 -18.27 1.10 3.09
N ALA A 118 -19.50 0.59 3.19
CA ALA A 118 -20.73 1.39 3.08
C ALA A 118 -20.70 2.63 3.98
N GLY A 119 -20.69 3.81 3.36
CA GLY A 119 -20.70 5.11 4.03
C GLY A 119 -19.32 5.66 4.46
N HIS A 120 -18.26 4.85 4.43
CA HIS A 120 -16.95 5.24 4.96
C HIS A 120 -16.35 6.40 4.17
N PHE A 121 -16.29 6.30 2.84
CA PHE A 121 -15.81 7.37 1.96
C PHE A 121 -16.55 8.69 2.24
N MET A 122 -17.88 8.65 2.26
CA MET A 122 -18.72 9.84 2.45
C MET A 122 -18.57 10.48 3.83
N ALA A 123 -18.26 9.66 4.85
CA ALA A 123 -17.98 10.12 6.20
C ALA A 123 -16.57 10.71 6.36
N GLY A 124 -15.74 10.69 5.30
CA GLY A 124 -14.41 11.30 5.27
C GLY A 124 -13.25 10.30 5.27
N MET A 125 -13.52 9.00 5.05
CA MET A 125 -12.49 7.97 5.03
C MET A 125 -11.70 7.93 3.72
N HIS A 126 -11.03 9.04 3.42
CA HIS A 126 -10.22 9.20 2.24
C HIS A 126 -9.01 10.12 2.50
N GLY A 127 -8.04 10.09 1.61
CA GLY A 127 -6.81 10.88 1.68
C GLY A 127 -6.11 10.97 0.33
N GLU A 128 -5.16 11.89 0.19
CA GLU A 128 -4.46 12.15 -1.06
C GLU A 128 -2.97 11.79 -0.95
N LEU A 129 -2.41 11.23 -2.02
CA LEU A 129 -0.96 11.11 -2.25
C LEU A 129 -0.59 11.81 -3.55
N VAL A 130 0.40 12.71 -3.47
CA VAL A 130 1.01 13.32 -4.65
C VAL A 130 2.32 12.61 -4.99
N VAL A 131 2.50 12.27 -6.26
CA VAL A 131 3.72 11.66 -6.78
C VAL A 131 4.31 12.60 -7.82
N ASP A 132 5.56 13.00 -7.62
CA ASP A 132 6.32 13.90 -8.50
C ASP A 132 7.11 13.15 -9.59
#